data_AF-A0A152A2I2-F1
#
_entry.id   AF-A0A152A2I2-F1
#
_cell.length_a   1.000
_cell.length_b   1.000
_cell.length_c   1.000
_cell.angle_alpha   90.00
_cell.angle_beta   90.00
_cell.angle_gamma   90.00
#
_symmetry.space_group_name_H-M   'P 1'
#
loop_
_entity.id
_entity.type
_entity.pdbx_description
1 polymer ?
#
loop_
_entity_poly.entity_id
_entity_poly.type
_entity_poly.pdbx_seq_one_letter_code
_entity_poly.pdbx_strand_id
1 'polypeptide(L)'
;MTLNKDNLLTIQIGNYANFIASHYWNIQNQNYETTIKKENEDFEINPECLYRTIHNFERASEPVYKPRALIFDFKSNLGSLNSDGRIHRGTAHQTQEEQVKNNSDEGISTFIQKPLGKPINPLDKAVDNSLCGFEYWSDYLYGDYSKNSIVEIPDSFNSIPNQSTLCYDDGKELLSHSWQLEELYQDYLRKMFEECDCISGFQIFCDSSDLWGGITSMVMDHLSDEFTSKPIITFSSVAYQEHQSNESIYNQSMSLLELSKSSRIYIPMYLDDTFASKYNPLFSKTNKFHSAAVFASSIDCATLGYRSNYLDSLESFCYQLSTQPSTNLISLASSFGSDFQNKFGFGFEKRTNEPVFPSHTLSEHPLMSHFIPGFHYLPKYGSYSENVTIRGDLYSGESGYDKVYSMVNQYLSSKERVLNRKIYNISQPFEMKKNQFPQFLINNHSNNNQSNSILTQLQNTPSIHPYLNNLSTSFKSLLQDKSKLTRLSNDTIEESLESLLHIADSYLEK
;
A
#
# COMPACT_ATOMS: atom_id res chain seq x y z
N MET A 1 -25.75 8.97 -13.91
CA MET A 1 -24.78 9.62 -14.82
C MET A 1 -23.43 9.19 -14.30
N THR A 2 -22.78 8.20 -14.93
CA THR A 2 -21.46 7.74 -14.49
C THR A 2 -20.49 8.91 -14.62
N LEU A 3 -20.03 9.45 -13.49
CA LEU A 3 -18.92 10.38 -13.47
C LEU A 3 -17.73 9.63 -14.05
N ASN A 4 -17.33 10.00 -15.27
CA ASN A 4 -16.12 9.46 -15.89
C ASN A 4 -14.95 9.94 -15.02
N LYS A 5 -14.48 9.09 -14.12
CA LYS A 5 -13.34 9.40 -13.26
C LYS A 5 -12.06 9.18 -14.04
N ASP A 6 -11.13 10.10 -13.88
CA ASP A 6 -9.82 10.01 -14.48
C ASP A 6 -9.11 8.70 -14.09
N ASN A 7 -8.29 8.19 -14.99
CA ASN A 7 -7.53 6.97 -14.82
C ASN A 7 -6.30 7.19 -13.92
N LEU A 8 -5.98 6.20 -13.10
CA LEU A 8 -4.79 6.14 -12.27
C LEU A 8 -3.90 5.00 -12.73
N LEU A 9 -2.60 5.24 -12.78
CA LEU A 9 -1.60 4.20 -13.00
C LEU A 9 -1.02 3.81 -11.65
N THR A 10 -1.06 2.50 -11.35
CA THR A 10 -0.46 1.95 -10.13
C THR A 10 0.90 1.36 -10.44
N ILE A 11 1.94 1.75 -9.72
CA ILE A 11 3.29 1.21 -9.88
C ILE A 11 3.68 0.49 -8.60
N GLN A 12 4.16 -0.74 -8.72
CA GLN A 12 4.50 -1.61 -7.59
C GLN A 12 5.96 -2.02 -7.70
N ILE A 13 6.77 -1.71 -6.70
CA ILE A 13 8.22 -1.90 -6.74
C ILE A 13 8.68 -2.59 -5.47
N GLY A 14 9.07 -3.85 -5.60
CA GLY A 14 9.60 -4.65 -4.51
C GLY A 14 8.68 -5.76 -4.03
N ASN A 15 9.29 -6.73 -3.35
CA ASN A 15 8.62 -7.98 -3.03
C ASN A 15 7.43 -7.80 -2.10
N TYR A 16 7.61 -7.10 -0.98
CA TYR A 16 6.54 -6.94 -0.01
C TYR A 16 5.50 -5.92 -0.49
N ALA A 17 5.90 -4.90 -1.26
CA ALA A 17 4.99 -4.05 -2.01
C ALA A 17 4.06 -4.86 -2.93
N ASN A 18 4.58 -5.87 -3.64
CA ASN A 18 3.77 -6.77 -4.48
C ASN A 18 2.85 -7.70 -3.67
N PHE A 19 3.24 -8.08 -2.45
CA PHE A 19 2.32 -8.76 -1.52
C PHE A 19 1.13 -7.84 -1.15
N ILE A 20 1.39 -6.58 -0.79
CA ILE A 20 0.34 -5.58 -0.50
C ILE A 20 -0.56 -5.40 -1.71
N ALA A 21 0.04 -5.19 -2.88
CA ALA A 21 -0.68 -4.95 -4.12
C ALA A 21 -1.59 -6.13 -4.51
N SER A 22 -1.13 -7.36 -4.32
CA SER A 22 -1.93 -8.54 -4.66
C SER A 22 -3.24 -8.61 -3.86
N HIS A 23 -3.20 -8.25 -2.57
CA HIS A 23 -4.42 -8.10 -1.78
C HIS A 23 -5.25 -6.91 -2.23
N TYR A 24 -4.61 -5.79 -2.58
CA TYR A 24 -5.30 -4.61 -3.07
C TYR A 24 -6.10 -4.91 -4.34
N TRP A 25 -5.51 -5.62 -5.31
CA TRP A 25 -6.21 -6.07 -6.52
C TRP A 25 -7.27 -7.11 -6.24
N ASN A 26 -7.08 -8.00 -5.27
CA ASN A 26 -8.15 -8.91 -4.84
C ASN A 26 -9.35 -8.16 -4.27
N ILE A 27 -9.12 -7.12 -3.46
CA ILE A 27 -10.16 -6.23 -2.95
C ILE A 27 -10.84 -5.49 -4.10
N GLN A 28 -10.08 -4.95 -5.06
CA GLN A 28 -10.68 -4.27 -6.22
C GLN A 28 -11.48 -5.22 -7.11
N ASN A 29 -11.01 -6.44 -7.33
CA ASN A 29 -11.76 -7.47 -8.08
C ASN A 29 -13.09 -7.78 -7.38
N GLN A 30 -13.10 -7.86 -6.05
CA GLN A 30 -14.31 -8.09 -5.27
C GLN A 30 -15.26 -6.88 -5.28
N ASN A 31 -14.73 -5.65 -5.25
CA ASN A 31 -15.49 -4.43 -5.47
C ASN A 31 -16.18 -4.49 -6.84
N TYR A 32 -15.43 -4.85 -7.88
CA TYR A 32 -15.92 -4.98 -9.25
C TYR A 32 -16.98 -6.08 -9.40
N GLU A 33 -16.77 -7.27 -8.83
CA GLU A 33 -17.78 -8.34 -8.85
C GLU A 33 -19.09 -7.89 -8.17
N THR A 34 -18.98 -7.13 -7.09
CA THR A 34 -20.13 -6.53 -6.39
C THR A 34 -20.83 -5.50 -7.29
N THR A 35 -20.04 -4.70 -8.03
CA THR A 35 -20.52 -3.73 -9.02
C THR A 35 -21.31 -4.41 -10.15
N ILE A 36 -20.82 -5.50 -10.75
CA ILE A 36 -21.58 -6.14 -11.83
C ILE A 36 -22.87 -6.80 -11.29
N LYS A 37 -22.80 -7.52 -10.16
CA LYS A 37 -23.91 -8.38 -9.69
C LYS A 37 -25.17 -7.59 -9.29
N LYS A 38 -25.05 -6.30 -9.02
CA LYS A 38 -26.14 -5.44 -8.53
C LYS A 38 -26.63 -4.48 -9.61
N GLU A 39 -26.92 -4.98 -10.81
CA GLU A 39 -27.17 -4.26 -12.09
C GLU A 39 -28.13 -3.01 -12.09
N ASN A 40 -28.63 -2.51 -10.95
CA ASN A 40 -29.51 -1.34 -10.87
C ASN A 40 -29.25 -0.42 -9.65
N GLU A 41 -28.11 -0.52 -8.95
CA GLU A 41 -27.72 0.42 -7.88
C GLU A 41 -26.59 1.36 -8.35
N ASP A 42 -26.69 2.66 -8.05
CA ASP A 42 -25.56 3.60 -8.27
C ASP A 42 -24.40 3.17 -7.35
N PHE A 43 -23.32 2.67 -7.94
CA PHE A 43 -22.16 2.23 -7.17
C PHE A 43 -21.41 3.40 -6.56
N GLU A 44 -21.12 3.31 -5.27
CA GLU A 44 -20.29 4.30 -4.59
C GLU A 44 -18.84 4.17 -5.02
N ILE A 45 -18.27 2.96 -5.13
CA ILE A 45 -16.88 2.75 -5.53
C ILE A 45 -16.79 2.59 -7.05
N ASN A 46 -15.92 3.38 -7.71
CA ASN A 46 -15.71 3.28 -9.15
C ASN A 46 -14.45 2.44 -9.47
N PRO A 47 -14.59 1.20 -9.96
CA PRO A 47 -13.46 0.34 -10.31
C PRO A 47 -12.72 0.80 -11.58
N GLU A 48 -13.34 1.57 -12.48
CA GLU A 48 -12.76 1.98 -13.77
C GLU A 48 -11.58 2.95 -13.60
N CYS A 49 -11.47 3.64 -12.45
CA CYS A 49 -10.33 4.52 -12.20
C CYS A 49 -8.99 3.74 -12.16
N LEU A 50 -9.01 2.45 -11.79
CA LEU A 50 -7.81 1.61 -11.66
C LEU A 50 -7.68 0.54 -12.74
N TYR A 51 -8.77 0.24 -13.46
CA TYR A 51 -8.83 -0.85 -14.43
C TYR A 51 -8.91 -0.32 -15.86
N ARG A 52 -8.44 -1.15 -16.78
CA ARG A 52 -8.69 -1.01 -18.20
C ARG A 52 -9.68 -2.07 -18.64
N THR A 53 -10.59 -1.69 -19.52
CA THR A 53 -11.58 -2.60 -20.11
C THR A 53 -11.05 -3.11 -21.44
N ILE A 54 -10.96 -4.44 -21.57
CA ILE A 54 -10.52 -5.10 -22.81
C ILE A 54 -11.73 -5.78 -23.43
N HIS A 55 -12.16 -5.25 -24.58
CA HIS A 55 -13.22 -5.84 -25.38
C HIS A 55 -12.64 -6.84 -26.38
N ASN A 56 -13.04 -8.11 -26.27
CA ASN A 56 -12.75 -9.09 -27.30
C ASN A 56 -13.79 -8.93 -28.42
N PHE A 57 -13.47 -8.22 -29.50
CA PHE A 57 -14.40 -8.02 -30.62
C PHE A 57 -14.67 -9.29 -31.44
N GLU A 58 -13.82 -10.33 -31.32
CA GLU A 58 -13.91 -11.56 -32.10
C GLU A 58 -14.77 -12.68 -31.47
N ARG A 59 -15.02 -12.61 -30.17
CA ARG A 59 -15.93 -13.52 -29.46
C ARG A 59 -16.88 -12.64 -28.67
N ALA A 60 -18.18 -12.90 -28.74
CA ALA A 60 -19.19 -12.25 -27.88
C ALA A 60 -19.03 -12.69 -26.40
N SER A 61 -17.81 -12.64 -25.87
CA SER A 61 -17.47 -12.85 -24.47
C SER A 61 -17.59 -11.53 -23.72
N GLU A 62 -17.89 -11.64 -22.44
CA GLU A 62 -17.88 -10.50 -21.52
C GLU A 62 -16.53 -9.75 -21.56
N PRO A 63 -16.55 -8.42 -21.40
CA PRO A 63 -15.32 -7.62 -21.34
C PRO A 63 -14.41 -8.11 -20.20
N VAL A 64 -13.11 -8.16 -20.46
CA VAL A 64 -12.10 -8.55 -19.47
C VAL A 64 -11.46 -7.29 -18.90
N TYR A 65 -11.44 -7.17 -17.58
CA TYR A 65 -10.86 -6.02 -16.90
C TYR A 65 -9.48 -6.38 -16.39
N LYS A 66 -8.51 -5.49 -16.63
CA LYS A 66 -7.14 -5.68 -16.15
C LYS A 66 -6.67 -4.44 -15.40
N PRO A 67 -5.93 -4.61 -14.30
CA PRO A 67 -5.32 -3.48 -13.62
C PRO A 67 -4.46 -2.60 -14.56
N ARG A 68 -4.52 -1.29 -14.36
CA ARG A 68 -3.53 -0.33 -14.87
C ARG A 68 -2.33 -0.34 -13.95
N ALA A 69 -1.60 -1.44 -13.99
CA ALA A 69 -0.47 -1.69 -13.10
C ALA A 69 0.83 -1.96 -13.86
N LEU A 70 1.92 -1.38 -13.37
CA LEU A 70 3.30 -1.70 -13.72
C LEU A 70 4.00 -2.28 -12.48
N ILE A 71 4.61 -3.44 -12.61
CA ILE A 71 5.10 -4.26 -11.50
C ILE A 71 6.58 -4.55 -11.71
N PHE A 72 7.38 -4.29 -10.69
CA PHE A 72 8.81 -4.60 -10.63
C PHE A 72 9.05 -5.59 -9.51
N ASP A 73 9.67 -6.72 -9.85
CA ASP A 73 10.20 -7.69 -8.88
C ASP A 73 11.31 -8.50 -9.53
N PHE A 74 12.06 -9.22 -8.71
CA PHE A 74 12.95 -10.26 -9.21
C PHE A 74 12.15 -11.35 -9.90
N LYS A 75 12.68 -11.87 -11.00
CA LYS A 75 12.07 -12.97 -11.74
C LYS A 75 11.78 -14.18 -10.84
N SER A 76 12.69 -14.51 -9.94
CA SER A 76 12.50 -15.61 -8.99
C SER A 76 11.40 -15.37 -7.95
N ASN A 77 10.86 -14.16 -7.81
CA ASN A 77 9.76 -13.83 -6.90
C ASN A 77 8.36 -13.93 -7.54
N LEU A 78 8.27 -14.15 -8.86
CA LEU A 78 7.01 -14.16 -9.60
C LEU A 78 6.15 -15.40 -9.38
N GLY A 79 6.71 -16.47 -8.81
CA GLY A 79 5.98 -17.67 -8.43
C GLY A 79 5.23 -18.32 -9.59
N SER A 80 3.90 -18.25 -9.56
CA SER A 80 3.00 -18.83 -10.57
C SER A 80 2.63 -17.86 -11.69
N LEU A 81 3.08 -16.60 -11.62
CA LEU A 81 2.88 -15.60 -12.66
C LEU A 81 3.92 -15.74 -13.77
N ASN A 82 3.48 -15.66 -15.02
CA ASN A 82 4.40 -15.60 -16.17
C ASN A 82 4.65 -14.16 -16.65
N SER A 83 5.59 -14.00 -17.58
CA SER A 83 5.97 -12.71 -18.17
C SER A 83 4.84 -11.99 -18.91
N ASP A 84 3.81 -12.71 -19.37
CA ASP A 84 2.61 -12.13 -19.99
C ASP A 84 1.57 -11.67 -18.95
N GLY A 85 1.89 -11.74 -17.66
CA GLY A 85 1.02 -11.35 -16.55
C GLY A 85 -0.11 -12.33 -16.24
N ARG A 86 0.03 -13.61 -16.64
CA ARG A 86 -0.99 -14.65 -16.40
C ARG A 86 -0.58 -15.64 -15.33
N ILE A 87 -1.53 -16.02 -14.48
CA ILE A 87 -1.31 -16.98 -13.40
C ILE A 87 -1.49 -18.41 -13.92
N HIS A 88 -0.49 -19.26 -13.71
CA HIS A 88 -0.55 -20.66 -14.12
C HIS A 88 -1.34 -21.53 -13.13
N ARG A 89 -2.66 -21.61 -13.30
CA ARG A 89 -3.57 -22.37 -12.40
C ARG A 89 -3.65 -23.88 -12.68
N GLY A 90 -2.60 -24.48 -13.25
CA GLY A 90 -2.56 -25.90 -13.61
C GLY A 90 -2.29 -26.84 -12.43
N THR A 91 -2.80 -28.07 -12.49
CA THR A 91 -2.55 -29.14 -11.50
C THR A 91 -1.20 -29.85 -11.67
N ALA A 92 -0.38 -29.45 -12.64
CA ALA A 92 0.91 -30.07 -12.90
C ALA A 92 1.99 -29.33 -12.10
N HIS A 93 2.73 -30.06 -11.26
CA HIS A 93 4.01 -29.60 -10.73
C HIS A 93 4.94 -29.28 -11.90
N GLN A 94 5.01 -28.02 -12.30
CA GLN A 94 6.00 -27.55 -13.26
C GLN A 94 7.14 -26.92 -12.49
N THR A 95 8.35 -27.38 -12.76
CA THR A 95 9.60 -26.80 -12.25
C THR A 95 10.16 -25.86 -13.31
N GLN A 96 10.60 -24.67 -12.90
CA GLN A 96 11.47 -23.85 -13.74
C GLN A 96 12.92 -24.26 -13.46
N GLU A 97 13.68 -24.54 -14.52
CA GLU A 97 15.11 -24.80 -14.44
C GLU A 97 15.87 -23.47 -14.53
N GLU A 98 16.53 -23.07 -13.45
CA GLU A 98 17.48 -21.95 -13.47
C GLU A 98 18.92 -22.46 -13.55
N GLN A 99 19.70 -21.94 -14.51
CA GLN A 99 21.13 -22.20 -14.60
C GLN A 99 21.90 -21.27 -13.65
N VAL A 100 22.47 -21.84 -12.59
CA VAL A 100 23.42 -21.12 -11.73
C VAL A 100 24.84 -21.38 -12.23
N LYS A 101 25.55 -20.31 -12.61
CA LYS A 101 27.00 -20.37 -12.89
C LYS A 101 27.76 -20.19 -11.59
N ASN A 102 28.44 -21.23 -11.12
CA ASN A 102 29.38 -21.13 -10.01
C ASN A 102 30.75 -20.66 -10.55
N ASN A 103 31.32 -19.62 -9.93
CA ASN A 103 32.68 -19.15 -10.20
C ASN A 103 33.72 -20.04 -9.48
N SER A 104 33.76 -21.32 -9.84
CA SER A 104 34.87 -22.22 -9.52
C SER A 104 35.46 -22.71 -10.84
N ASP A 105 36.78 -22.73 -10.95
CA ASP A 105 37.56 -23.11 -12.16
C ASP A 105 37.31 -24.54 -12.71
N GLU A 106 36.32 -25.24 -12.17
CA GLU A 106 35.76 -26.47 -12.73
C GLU A 106 34.27 -26.20 -13.05
N GLY A 107 33.97 -26.04 -14.34
CA GLY A 107 32.66 -25.65 -14.87
C GLY A 107 31.54 -26.66 -14.61
N ILE A 108 31.02 -26.71 -13.38
CA ILE A 108 29.82 -27.44 -13.01
C ILE A 108 28.67 -26.42 -12.90
N SER A 109 27.81 -26.38 -13.91
CA SER A 109 26.54 -25.67 -13.85
C SER A 109 25.55 -26.49 -13.01
N THR A 110 25.20 -26.00 -11.83
CA THR A 110 24.13 -26.58 -11.01
C THR A 110 22.78 -26.01 -11.45
N PHE A 111 21.88 -26.87 -11.90
CA PHE A 111 20.49 -26.51 -12.19
C PHE A 111 19.72 -26.51 -10.87
N ILE A 112 19.24 -25.35 -10.42
CA ILE A 112 18.32 -25.29 -9.29
C ILE A 112 16.91 -25.36 -9.89
N GLN A 113 16.15 -26.39 -9.52
CA GLN A 113 14.74 -26.47 -9.83
C GLN A 113 13.97 -25.66 -8.80
N LYS A 114 13.50 -24.45 -9.16
CA LYS A 114 12.57 -23.68 -8.32
C LYS A 114 11.14 -24.11 -8.68
N PRO A 115 10.27 -24.46 -7.72
CA PRO A 115 8.89 -24.78 -8.02
C PRO A 115 8.19 -23.52 -8.55
N LEU A 116 7.45 -23.62 -9.68
CA LEU A 116 6.38 -22.66 -9.95
C LEU A 116 5.49 -22.65 -8.70
N GLY A 117 5.17 -21.48 -8.18
CA GLY A 117 4.32 -21.33 -6.99
C GLY A 117 3.02 -22.15 -7.05
N LYS A 118 2.31 -22.22 -5.92
CA LYS A 118 1.05 -22.97 -5.80
C LYS A 118 -0.13 -22.00 -5.74
N PRO A 119 -0.65 -21.53 -6.88
CA PRO A 119 -1.71 -20.56 -6.87
C PRO A 119 -2.98 -21.17 -6.28
N ILE A 120 -3.67 -20.40 -5.47
CA ILE A 120 -5.00 -20.76 -4.99
C ILE A 120 -5.93 -20.93 -6.18
N ASN A 121 -6.91 -21.82 -6.03
CA ASN A 121 -8.05 -21.86 -6.93
C ASN A 121 -9.17 -20.99 -6.34
N PRO A 122 -9.49 -19.81 -6.91
CA PRO A 122 -10.50 -18.92 -6.36
C PRO A 122 -11.92 -19.53 -6.36
N LEU A 123 -12.13 -20.62 -7.11
CA LEU A 123 -13.38 -21.38 -7.19
C LEU A 123 -13.47 -22.49 -6.14
N ASP A 124 -12.34 -22.90 -5.55
CA ASP A 124 -12.33 -23.93 -4.52
C ASP A 124 -12.69 -23.30 -3.16
N LYS A 125 -13.88 -23.65 -2.68
CA LYS A 125 -14.41 -23.19 -1.38
C LYS A 125 -14.07 -24.12 -0.23
N ALA A 126 -13.57 -25.33 -0.51
CA ALA A 126 -13.30 -26.34 0.51
C ALA A 126 -11.96 -26.09 1.22
N VAL A 127 -11.02 -25.42 0.56
CA VAL A 127 -9.71 -25.08 1.12
C VAL A 127 -9.77 -23.73 1.81
N ASP A 128 -9.37 -23.71 3.09
CA ASP A 128 -9.18 -22.47 3.86
C ASP A 128 -7.72 -22.02 3.77
N ASN A 129 -7.50 -20.95 3.02
CA ASN A 129 -6.20 -20.30 2.85
C ASN A 129 -6.03 -19.07 3.77
N SER A 130 -7.02 -18.75 4.63
CA SER A 130 -6.99 -17.53 5.45
C SER A 130 -5.84 -17.47 6.46
N LEU A 131 -5.23 -18.62 6.77
CA LEU A 131 -4.08 -18.75 7.66
C LEU A 131 -2.81 -19.23 6.93
N CYS A 132 -2.84 -19.35 5.60
CA CYS A 132 -1.70 -19.84 4.82
C CYS A 132 -0.55 -18.82 4.80
N GLY A 133 0.68 -19.33 4.80
CA GLY A 133 1.86 -18.57 4.45
C GLY A 133 2.17 -18.78 2.97
N PHE A 134 2.13 -17.71 2.18
CA PHE A 134 2.51 -17.74 0.76
C PHE A 134 3.96 -17.30 0.61
N GLU A 135 4.73 -18.06 -0.16
CA GLU A 135 6.09 -17.69 -0.55
C GLU A 135 6.08 -16.61 -1.64
N TYR A 136 5.17 -16.74 -2.60
CA TYR A 136 5.02 -15.83 -3.73
C TYR A 136 3.73 -15.03 -3.63
N TRP A 137 3.80 -13.73 -3.90
CA TRP A 137 2.63 -12.85 -3.87
C TRP A 137 1.61 -13.19 -4.97
N SER A 138 2.08 -13.76 -6.10
CA SER A 138 1.25 -14.18 -7.22
C SER A 138 0.26 -15.29 -6.87
N ASP A 139 0.61 -16.11 -5.88
CA ASP A 139 -0.09 -17.36 -5.61
C ASP A 139 -1.47 -17.15 -4.99
N TYR A 140 -1.77 -15.98 -4.45
CA TYR A 140 -3.12 -15.65 -3.98
C TYR A 140 -3.82 -14.59 -4.82
N LEU A 141 -3.25 -14.20 -5.97
CA LEU A 141 -3.83 -13.20 -6.86
C LEU A 141 -5.03 -13.78 -7.63
N TYR A 142 -6.17 -13.08 -7.63
CA TYR A 142 -7.40 -13.56 -8.26
C TYR A 142 -7.46 -13.25 -9.77
N GLY A 143 -6.81 -12.19 -10.22
CA GLY A 143 -6.87 -11.71 -11.61
C GLY A 143 -5.52 -11.76 -12.32
N ASP A 144 -5.55 -11.77 -13.64
CA ASP A 144 -4.35 -11.64 -14.47
C ASP A 144 -4.01 -10.16 -14.71
N TYR A 145 -2.72 -9.86 -14.85
CA TYR A 145 -2.23 -8.57 -15.35
C TYR A 145 -2.23 -8.53 -16.88
N SER A 146 -1.90 -7.35 -17.42
CA SER A 146 -1.68 -7.19 -18.85
C SER A 146 -0.29 -7.71 -19.27
N LYS A 147 -0.10 -7.97 -20.55
CA LYS A 147 1.20 -8.41 -21.09
C LYS A 147 2.31 -7.39 -20.86
N ASN A 148 1.96 -6.10 -20.73
CA ASN A 148 2.90 -5.00 -20.61
C ASN A 148 2.88 -4.44 -19.19
N SER A 149 2.75 -5.31 -18.20
CA SER A 149 2.66 -4.93 -16.79
C SER A 149 3.85 -5.42 -15.96
N ILE A 150 4.60 -6.43 -16.41
CA ILE A 150 5.61 -7.09 -15.57
C ILE A 150 7.01 -6.74 -16.06
N VAL A 151 7.78 -6.05 -15.22
CA VAL A 151 9.21 -5.75 -15.42
C VAL A 151 10.01 -6.73 -14.57
N GLU A 152 10.48 -7.80 -15.21
CA GLU A 152 11.25 -8.86 -14.55
C GLU A 152 12.70 -8.42 -14.32
N ILE A 153 13.09 -8.19 -13.07
CA ILE A 153 14.47 -7.91 -12.71
C ILE A 153 15.27 -9.22 -12.70
N PRO A 154 16.39 -9.34 -13.44
CA PRO A 154 17.17 -10.58 -13.49
C PRO A 154 17.75 -11.00 -12.14
N ASP A 155 17.67 -12.29 -11.82
CA ASP A 155 18.28 -12.83 -10.60
C ASP A 155 19.80 -12.88 -10.61
N SER A 156 20.45 -12.59 -11.74
CA SER A 156 21.91 -12.40 -11.75
C SER A 156 22.34 -11.27 -10.82
N PHE A 157 21.48 -10.28 -10.58
CA PHE A 157 21.71 -9.22 -9.59
C PHE A 157 21.47 -9.69 -8.15
N ASN A 158 20.88 -10.87 -7.96
CA ASN A 158 20.67 -11.57 -6.70
C ASN A 158 21.87 -12.47 -6.31
N SER A 159 22.87 -12.62 -7.19
CA SER A 159 24.03 -13.51 -7.00
C SER A 159 25.09 -12.97 -6.02
N ILE A 160 24.82 -11.82 -5.39
CA ILE A 160 25.62 -11.31 -4.27
C ILE A 160 25.17 -12.05 -3.00
N PRO A 161 26.07 -12.78 -2.31
CA PRO A 161 25.73 -13.42 -1.04
C PRO A 161 25.24 -12.36 -0.05
N ASN A 162 24.04 -12.56 0.51
CA ASN A 162 23.29 -11.69 1.44
C ASN A 162 22.59 -10.48 0.79
N GLN A 163 21.32 -10.66 0.38
CA GLN A 163 20.38 -9.56 0.06
C GLN A 163 20.33 -8.46 1.14
N SER A 164 20.58 -8.81 2.40
CA SER A 164 20.66 -7.86 3.52
C SER A 164 21.82 -6.86 3.44
N THR A 165 22.70 -6.98 2.44
CA THR A 165 23.82 -6.06 2.18
C THR A 165 23.60 -5.17 0.96
N LEU A 166 22.47 -5.34 0.24
CA LEU A 166 22.13 -4.49 -0.90
C LEU A 166 21.52 -3.18 -0.39
N CYS A 167 22.09 -2.09 -0.86
CA CYS A 167 21.75 -0.74 -0.45
C CYS A 167 20.90 -0.04 -1.50
N TYR A 168 20.34 1.10 -1.09
CA TYR A 168 19.61 2.04 -1.94
C TYR A 168 20.37 2.36 -3.25
N ASP A 169 21.66 2.66 -3.15
CA ASP A 169 22.48 2.99 -4.32
C ASP A 169 22.63 1.81 -5.30
N ASP A 170 22.69 0.57 -4.81
CA ASP A 170 22.76 -0.63 -5.66
C ASP A 170 21.50 -0.73 -6.53
N GLY A 171 20.34 -0.33 -6.00
CA GLY A 171 19.08 -0.25 -6.76
C GLY A 171 19.12 0.79 -7.87
N LYS A 172 19.73 1.96 -7.62
CA LYS A 172 19.94 2.98 -8.65
C LYS A 172 20.92 2.51 -9.72
N GLU A 173 22.02 1.89 -9.30
CA GLU A 173 23.01 1.36 -10.21
C GLU A 173 22.40 0.28 -11.12
N LEU A 174 21.57 -0.60 -10.56
CA LEU A 174 20.89 -1.67 -11.28
C LEU A 174 20.05 -1.13 -12.45
N LEU A 175 19.20 -0.14 -12.19
CA LEU A 175 18.31 0.38 -13.24
C LEU A 175 19.08 1.22 -14.27
N SER A 176 20.06 2.01 -13.84
CA SER A 176 20.87 2.86 -14.74
C SER A 176 21.82 2.08 -15.66
N HIS A 177 22.33 0.93 -15.22
CA HIS A 177 23.27 0.13 -16.02
C HIS A 177 22.57 -0.88 -16.94
N SER A 178 21.24 -1.03 -16.83
CA SER A 178 20.48 -1.95 -17.66
C SER A 178 19.58 -1.21 -18.65
N TRP A 179 20.19 -0.80 -19.78
CA TRP A 179 19.46 -0.17 -20.89
C TRP A 179 18.23 -0.99 -21.32
N GLN A 180 18.32 -2.32 -21.33
CA GLN A 180 17.19 -3.17 -21.70
C GLN A 180 16.03 -3.08 -20.69
N LEU A 181 16.32 -3.03 -19.39
CA LEU A 181 15.27 -2.88 -18.37
C LEU A 181 14.66 -1.49 -18.43
N GLU A 182 15.50 -0.47 -18.63
CA GLU A 182 15.06 0.92 -18.77
C GLU A 182 14.12 1.10 -19.96
N GLU A 183 14.51 0.66 -21.16
CA GLU A 183 13.67 0.72 -22.35
C GLU A 183 12.37 -0.07 -22.17
N LEU A 184 12.45 -1.25 -21.53
CA LEU A 184 11.30 -2.12 -21.31
C LEU A 184 10.22 -1.46 -20.45
N TYR A 185 10.58 -0.92 -19.28
CA TYR A 185 9.59 -0.33 -18.40
C TYR A 185 9.04 0.99 -18.97
N GLN A 186 9.88 1.79 -19.63
CA GLN A 186 9.45 3.04 -20.27
C GLN A 186 8.46 2.76 -21.40
N ASP A 187 8.70 1.74 -22.23
CA ASP A 187 7.77 1.33 -23.28
C ASP A 187 6.44 0.82 -22.71
N TYR A 188 6.48 0.05 -21.63
CA TYR A 188 5.26 -0.41 -20.95
C TYR A 188 4.47 0.74 -20.34
N LEU A 189 5.15 1.68 -19.68
CA LEU A 189 4.55 2.87 -19.10
C LEU A 189 3.90 3.74 -20.17
N ARG A 190 4.60 4.03 -21.27
CA ARG A 190 4.08 4.79 -22.40
C ARG A 190 2.82 4.15 -22.99
N LYS A 191 2.84 2.83 -23.24
CA LYS A 191 1.65 2.11 -23.74
C LYS A 191 0.48 2.20 -22.78
N MET A 192 0.71 2.04 -21.48
CA MET A 192 -0.34 2.20 -20.47
C MET A 192 -0.88 3.63 -20.42
N PHE A 193 -0.02 4.63 -20.65
CA PHE A 193 -0.41 6.04 -20.69
C PHE A 193 -1.28 6.35 -21.92
N GLU A 194 -0.87 5.88 -23.09
CA GLU A 194 -1.61 6.03 -24.37
C GLU A 194 -2.99 5.36 -24.35
N GLU A 195 -3.17 4.31 -23.53
CA GLU A 195 -4.45 3.62 -23.31
C GLU A 195 -5.43 4.37 -22.38
N CYS A 196 -5.05 5.52 -21.82
CA CYS A 196 -5.87 6.29 -20.91
C CYS A 196 -6.38 7.58 -21.57
N ASP A 197 -7.67 7.88 -21.42
CA ASP A 197 -8.24 9.13 -21.95
C ASP A 197 -7.74 10.34 -21.15
N CYS A 198 -7.74 10.23 -19.83
CA CYS A 198 -7.31 11.27 -18.89
C CYS A 198 -6.61 10.63 -17.70
N ILE A 199 -5.30 10.82 -17.55
CA ILE A 199 -4.57 10.35 -16.36
C ILE A 199 -4.62 11.40 -15.25
N SER A 200 -5.09 11.00 -14.07
CA SER A 200 -5.20 11.84 -12.89
C SER A 200 -3.91 11.87 -12.07
N GLY A 201 -3.08 10.83 -12.16
CA GLY A 201 -1.82 10.72 -11.45
C GLY A 201 -1.40 9.27 -11.19
N PHE A 202 -0.46 9.11 -10.27
CA PHE A 202 0.21 7.84 -9.99
C PHE A 202 0.01 7.41 -8.54
N GLN A 203 -0.26 6.13 -8.35
CA GLN A 203 -0.27 5.47 -7.04
C GLN A 203 0.93 4.52 -6.97
N ILE A 204 1.82 4.72 -6.02
CA ILE A 204 3.03 3.90 -5.87
C ILE A 204 2.95 3.06 -4.61
N PHE A 205 3.20 1.75 -4.74
CA PHE A 205 3.48 0.84 -3.63
C PHE A 205 4.94 0.42 -3.73
N CYS A 206 5.74 0.70 -2.70
CA CYS A 206 7.18 0.42 -2.75
C CYS A 206 7.74 -0.08 -1.42
N ASP A 207 8.75 -0.94 -1.48
CA ASP A 207 9.59 -1.26 -0.33
C ASP A 207 10.69 -0.19 -0.19
N SER A 208 10.91 0.34 1.03
CA SER A 208 11.88 1.42 1.29
C SER A 208 13.01 1.05 2.24
N SER A 209 13.18 -0.24 2.54
CA SER A 209 14.17 -0.71 3.52
C SER A 209 15.35 -1.45 2.90
N ASP A 210 15.38 -1.56 1.59
CA ASP A 210 16.38 -2.27 0.78
C ASP A 210 16.61 -1.52 -0.55
N LEU A 211 17.25 -2.18 -1.51
CA LEU A 211 17.54 -1.64 -2.84
C LEU A 211 16.31 -1.13 -3.59
N TRP A 212 15.10 -1.61 -3.27
CA TRP A 212 13.88 -1.22 -3.99
C TRP A 212 13.60 0.27 -3.85
N GLY A 213 14.05 0.91 -2.77
CA GLY A 213 13.98 2.35 -2.61
C GLY A 213 14.72 3.12 -3.70
N GLY A 214 15.89 2.62 -4.13
CA GLY A 214 16.69 3.22 -5.21
C GLY A 214 16.10 3.00 -6.60
N ILE A 215 15.52 1.82 -6.85
CA ILE A 215 14.76 1.58 -8.09
C ILE A 215 13.53 2.49 -8.13
N THR A 216 12.82 2.60 -7.00
CA THR A 216 11.62 3.43 -6.88
C THR A 216 11.95 4.89 -7.12
N SER A 217 13.03 5.42 -6.55
CA SER A 217 13.41 6.82 -6.75
C SER A 217 13.71 7.14 -8.20
N MET A 218 14.45 6.27 -8.91
CA MET A 218 14.70 6.44 -10.34
C MET A 218 13.42 6.42 -11.18
N VAL A 219 12.49 5.50 -10.89
CA VAL A 219 11.20 5.45 -11.59
C VAL A 219 10.40 6.72 -11.29
N MET A 220 10.39 7.20 -10.04
CA MET A 220 9.69 8.43 -9.66
C MET A 220 10.29 9.70 -10.28
N ASP A 221 11.61 9.76 -10.41
CA ASP A 221 12.30 10.86 -11.09
C ASP A 221 11.90 10.90 -12.57
N HIS A 222 11.91 9.74 -13.24
CA HIS A 222 11.41 9.62 -14.61
C HIS A 222 9.94 10.07 -14.75
N LEU A 223 9.06 9.65 -13.82
CA LEU A 223 7.67 10.10 -13.81
C LEU A 223 7.54 11.62 -13.62
N SER A 224 8.37 12.18 -12.74
CA SER A 224 8.35 13.61 -12.46
C SER A 224 8.83 14.42 -13.66
N ASP A 225 9.81 13.91 -14.42
CA ASP A 225 10.34 14.56 -15.62
C ASP A 225 9.36 14.46 -16.80
N GLU A 226 8.79 13.28 -17.06
CA GLU A 226 7.90 13.06 -18.21
C GLU A 226 6.47 13.55 -17.96
N PHE A 227 5.98 13.43 -16.71
CA PHE A 227 4.59 13.70 -16.33
C PHE A 227 4.47 14.76 -15.22
N THR A 228 5.29 15.82 -15.29
CA THR A 228 5.44 16.93 -14.31
C THR A 228 4.14 17.44 -13.65
N SER A 229 3.01 17.45 -14.36
CA SER A 229 1.74 17.98 -13.82
C SER A 229 0.91 16.95 -13.03
N LYS A 230 1.40 15.73 -12.86
CA LYS A 230 0.62 14.60 -12.33
C LYS A 230 1.06 14.28 -10.90
N PRO A 231 0.15 14.31 -9.90
CA PRO A 231 0.50 13.98 -8.53
C PRO A 231 0.90 12.51 -8.39
N ILE A 232 1.87 12.27 -7.50
CA ILE A 232 2.29 10.94 -7.07
C ILE A 232 1.90 10.76 -5.60
N ILE A 233 1.05 9.78 -5.30
CA ILE A 233 0.79 9.32 -3.93
C ILE A 233 1.55 8.02 -3.68
N THR A 234 2.41 8.01 -2.66
CA THR A 234 3.32 6.90 -2.40
C THR A 234 3.00 6.25 -1.06
N PHE A 235 2.77 4.94 -1.09
CA PHE A 235 2.62 4.10 0.10
C PHE A 235 3.86 3.22 0.22
N SER A 236 4.69 3.51 1.21
CA SER A 236 6.01 2.92 1.34
C SER A 236 6.08 1.94 2.51
N SER A 237 6.32 0.66 2.26
CA SER A 237 6.52 -0.34 3.30
C SER A 237 7.89 -0.16 3.95
N VAL A 238 7.86 0.04 5.27
CA VAL A 238 9.05 0.17 6.11
C VAL A 238 9.21 -1.10 6.93
N ALA A 239 10.31 -1.83 6.70
CA ALA A 239 10.72 -2.91 7.56
C ALA A 239 11.38 -2.32 8.82
N TYR A 240 10.65 -2.27 9.93
CA TYR A 240 11.21 -1.85 11.22
C TYR A 240 11.41 -3.05 12.15
N GLN A 241 12.67 -3.26 12.55
CA GLN A 241 13.10 -4.23 13.55
C GLN A 241 13.68 -3.47 14.74
N GLU A 242 13.54 -4.00 15.96
CA GLU A 242 14.12 -3.39 17.17
C GLU A 242 15.65 -3.21 17.06
N HIS A 243 16.31 -4.09 16.31
CA HIS A 243 17.72 -3.98 15.95
C HIS A 243 17.85 -3.84 14.44
N GLN A 244 17.88 -2.60 13.95
CA GLN A 244 18.12 -2.33 12.54
C GLN A 244 19.60 -2.51 12.19
N SER A 245 19.87 -3.12 11.04
CA SER A 245 21.23 -3.10 10.47
C SER A 245 21.58 -1.70 9.99
N ASN A 246 22.88 -1.44 9.83
CA ASN A 246 23.39 -0.17 9.29
C ASN A 246 22.83 0.10 7.88
N GLU A 247 22.79 -0.93 7.05
CA GLU A 247 22.25 -0.90 5.70
C GLU A 247 20.76 -0.55 5.72
N SER A 248 20.00 -1.12 6.65
CA SER A 248 18.57 -0.81 6.78
C SER A 248 18.32 0.64 7.20
N ILE A 249 19.11 1.19 8.13
CA ILE A 249 19.04 2.61 8.52
C ILE A 249 19.37 3.50 7.33
N TYR A 250 20.46 3.19 6.60
CA TYR A 250 20.87 3.91 5.41
C TYR A 250 19.77 3.89 4.34
N ASN A 251 19.27 2.70 3.99
CA ASN A 251 18.24 2.51 2.98
C ASN A 251 16.96 3.26 3.33
N GLN A 252 16.49 3.17 4.59
CA GLN A 252 15.31 3.88 5.03
C GLN A 252 15.49 5.39 5.00
N SER A 253 16.67 5.89 5.38
CA SER A 253 16.96 7.33 5.38
C SER A 253 16.98 7.90 3.97
N MET A 254 17.71 7.26 3.05
CA MET A 254 17.79 7.69 1.66
C MET A 254 16.46 7.52 0.91
N SER A 255 15.78 6.40 1.12
CA SER A 255 14.47 6.16 0.50
C SER A 255 13.44 7.17 1.00
N LEU A 256 13.33 7.40 2.31
CA LEU A 256 12.39 8.40 2.81
C LEU A 256 12.70 9.78 2.25
N LEU A 257 13.98 10.17 2.22
CA LEU A 257 14.40 11.48 1.71
C LEU A 257 14.02 11.65 0.24
N GLU A 258 14.44 10.74 -0.64
CA GLU A 258 14.25 10.89 -2.09
C GLU A 258 12.81 10.60 -2.51
N LEU A 259 12.17 9.57 -1.96
CA LEU A 259 10.78 9.25 -2.29
C LEU A 259 9.81 10.32 -1.78
N SER A 260 10.05 10.92 -0.60
CA SER A 260 9.20 12.02 -0.14
C SER A 260 9.35 13.27 -1.00
N LYS A 261 10.55 13.60 -1.50
CA LYS A 261 10.76 14.73 -2.43
C LYS A 261 9.96 14.57 -3.72
N SER A 262 9.98 13.38 -4.33
CA SER A 262 9.28 13.11 -5.59
C SER A 262 7.79 12.79 -5.40
N SER A 263 7.30 12.73 -4.14
CA SER A 263 5.89 12.47 -3.84
C SER A 263 5.10 13.76 -3.60
N ARG A 264 3.85 13.78 -4.07
CA ARG A 264 2.88 14.80 -3.64
C ARG A 264 2.40 14.54 -2.21
N ILE A 265 2.25 13.26 -1.85
CA ILE A 265 1.99 12.75 -0.51
C ILE A 265 2.77 11.45 -0.33
N TYR A 266 3.53 11.34 0.76
CA TYR A 266 4.30 10.14 1.11
C TYR A 266 3.76 9.53 2.40
N ILE A 267 3.43 8.24 2.39
CA ILE A 267 2.83 7.52 3.51
C ILE A 267 3.75 6.36 3.88
N PRO A 268 4.60 6.50 4.92
CA PRO A 268 5.34 5.37 5.45
C PRO A 268 4.38 4.40 6.14
N MET A 269 4.58 3.10 5.93
CA MET A 269 3.72 2.03 6.42
C MET A 269 4.52 0.99 7.19
N TYR A 270 4.20 0.85 8.48
CA TYR A 270 4.76 -0.15 9.37
C TYR A 270 3.65 -0.80 10.20
N LEU A 271 3.76 -2.10 10.45
CA LEU A 271 2.80 -2.83 11.27
C LEU A 271 3.46 -3.30 12.57
N ASP A 272 2.96 -2.82 13.70
CA ASP A 272 3.43 -3.20 15.02
C ASP A 272 2.87 -4.57 15.48
N ASP A 273 3.40 -5.09 16.59
CA ASP A 273 2.93 -6.34 17.20
C ASP A 273 1.55 -6.23 17.87
N THR A 274 1.06 -5.01 18.09
CA THR A 274 -0.20 -4.79 18.82
C THR A 274 -1.42 -5.11 17.96
N PHE A 275 -1.26 -5.21 16.64
CA PHE A 275 -2.37 -5.53 15.75
C PHE A 275 -3.05 -6.87 16.11
N ALA A 276 -2.26 -7.93 16.33
CA ALA A 276 -2.81 -9.25 16.62
C ALA A 276 -3.60 -9.26 17.95
N SER A 277 -3.12 -8.56 18.98
CA SER A 277 -3.82 -8.47 20.27
C SER A 277 -5.07 -7.59 20.22
N LYS A 278 -5.10 -6.57 19.35
CA LYS A 278 -6.28 -5.72 19.13
C LYS A 278 -7.42 -6.43 18.40
N TYR A 279 -7.10 -7.34 17.47
CA TYR A 279 -8.06 -7.84 16.48
C TYR A 279 -8.23 -9.36 16.46
N ASN A 280 -7.20 -10.08 16.03
CA ASN A 280 -7.23 -11.54 15.90
C ASN A 280 -5.89 -12.14 16.35
N PRO A 281 -5.85 -12.91 17.46
CA PRO A 281 -4.64 -13.57 17.94
C PRO A 281 -4.03 -14.59 16.96
N LEU A 282 -4.80 -15.10 15.99
CA LEU A 282 -4.30 -15.99 14.93
C LEU A 282 -3.58 -15.21 13.81
N PHE A 283 -3.67 -13.89 13.82
CA PHE A 283 -2.94 -13.03 12.91
C PHE A 283 -1.45 -13.03 13.26
N SER A 284 -0.60 -13.04 12.23
CA SER A 284 0.85 -13.04 12.40
C SER A 284 1.42 -11.93 11.53
N LYS A 285 2.06 -10.93 12.14
CA LYS A 285 2.68 -9.84 11.39
C LYS A 285 3.85 -10.31 10.50
N THR A 286 4.48 -11.43 10.86
CA THR A 286 5.62 -11.99 10.12
C THR A 286 5.17 -12.78 8.90
N ASN A 287 3.89 -13.19 8.84
CA ASN A 287 3.31 -13.74 7.63
C ASN A 287 2.97 -12.59 6.67
N LYS A 288 3.74 -12.47 5.57
CA LYS A 288 3.54 -11.43 4.55
C LYS A 288 2.12 -11.43 3.99
N PHE A 289 1.47 -12.59 3.86
CA PHE A 289 0.07 -12.67 3.42
C PHE A 289 -0.89 -11.98 4.41
N HIS A 290 -0.64 -12.07 5.72
CA HIS A 290 -1.47 -11.47 6.75
C HIS A 290 -1.22 -9.96 6.85
N SER A 291 0.04 -9.55 7.03
CA SER A 291 0.40 -8.13 7.17
C SER A 291 0.06 -7.30 5.93
N ALA A 292 0.26 -7.85 4.74
CA ALA A 292 -0.12 -7.20 3.49
C ALA A 292 -1.63 -6.96 3.36
N ALA A 293 -2.47 -7.87 3.86
CA ALA A 293 -3.92 -7.71 3.82
C ALA A 293 -4.40 -6.49 4.64
N VAL A 294 -3.75 -6.22 5.77
CA VAL A 294 -4.04 -5.05 6.62
C VAL A 294 -3.75 -3.76 5.87
N PHE A 295 -2.56 -3.64 5.27
CA PHE A 295 -2.20 -2.47 4.47
C PHE A 295 -3.12 -2.32 3.26
N ALA A 296 -3.36 -3.38 2.50
CA ALA A 296 -4.23 -3.34 1.32
C ALA A 296 -5.65 -2.85 1.66
N SER A 297 -6.23 -3.34 2.76
CA SER A 297 -7.56 -2.94 3.22
C SER A 297 -7.60 -1.49 3.71
N SER A 298 -6.52 -1.05 4.35
CA SER A 298 -6.36 0.33 4.83
C SER A 298 -6.20 1.30 3.66
N ILE A 299 -5.34 0.97 2.71
CA ILE A 299 -5.11 1.76 1.48
C ILE A 299 -6.41 1.83 0.68
N ASP A 300 -7.10 0.71 0.48
CA ASP A 300 -8.38 0.71 -0.21
C ASP A 300 -9.36 1.71 0.45
N CYS A 301 -9.63 1.59 1.75
CA CYS A 301 -10.56 2.50 2.42
C CYS A 301 -10.06 3.96 2.42
N ALA A 302 -8.79 4.21 2.75
CA ALA A 302 -8.23 5.56 2.84
C ALA A 302 -8.27 6.34 1.52
N THR A 303 -8.26 5.64 0.39
CA THR A 303 -8.21 6.25 -0.96
C THR A 303 -9.59 6.43 -1.61
N LEU A 304 -10.69 6.04 -0.94
CA LEU A 304 -12.03 6.15 -1.52
C LEU A 304 -12.44 7.58 -1.83
N GLY A 305 -11.87 8.59 -1.15
CA GLY A 305 -12.14 10.00 -1.45
C GLY A 305 -11.96 10.36 -2.93
N TYR A 306 -10.95 9.81 -3.61
CA TYR A 306 -10.76 10.03 -5.05
C TYR A 306 -11.13 8.83 -5.93
N ARG A 307 -11.52 7.68 -5.36
CA ARG A 307 -11.90 6.47 -6.11
C ARG A 307 -13.39 6.11 -6.05
N SER A 308 -14.19 6.84 -5.29
CA SER A 308 -15.64 6.61 -5.18
C SER A 308 -16.45 7.70 -5.90
N ASN A 309 -17.75 7.80 -5.67
CA ASN A 309 -18.68 8.81 -6.18
C ASN A 309 -18.38 10.26 -5.76
N TYR A 310 -17.36 10.51 -4.95
CA TYR A 310 -16.88 11.86 -4.65
C TYR A 310 -16.24 12.55 -5.86
N LEU A 311 -16.35 13.87 -5.90
CA LEU A 311 -15.81 14.71 -6.99
C LEU A 311 -14.31 14.99 -6.86
N ASP A 312 -13.65 14.50 -5.80
CA ASP A 312 -12.25 14.81 -5.56
C ASP A 312 -11.36 14.08 -6.57
N SER A 313 -10.49 14.84 -7.24
CA SER A 313 -9.36 14.31 -7.99
C SER A 313 -8.22 13.93 -7.05
N LEU A 314 -7.24 13.17 -7.55
CA LEU A 314 -6.05 12.84 -6.76
C LEU A 314 -5.31 14.12 -6.31
N GLU A 315 -5.16 15.12 -7.17
CA GLU A 315 -4.51 16.39 -6.81
C GLU A 315 -5.26 17.11 -5.69
N SER A 316 -6.59 17.23 -5.78
CA SER A 316 -7.39 17.89 -4.74
C SER A 316 -7.33 17.14 -3.41
N PHE A 317 -7.37 15.80 -3.47
CA PHE A 317 -7.22 14.94 -2.30
C PHE A 317 -5.87 15.16 -1.62
N CYS A 318 -4.77 15.18 -2.40
CA CYS A 318 -3.44 15.43 -1.87
C CYS A 318 -3.28 16.86 -1.34
N TYR A 319 -3.83 17.87 -2.01
CA TYR A 319 -3.79 19.26 -1.57
C TYR A 319 -4.52 19.48 -0.25
N GLN A 320 -5.62 18.75 -0.03
CA GLN A 320 -6.33 18.78 1.25
C GLN A 320 -5.44 18.29 2.40
N LEU A 321 -4.67 17.22 2.19
CA LEU A 321 -3.79 16.64 3.20
C LEU A 321 -2.53 17.47 3.42
N SER A 322 -1.93 18.01 2.35
CA SER A 322 -0.78 18.90 2.51
C SER A 322 -0.73 19.98 1.45
N THR A 323 -0.57 21.22 1.91
CA THR A 323 -0.39 22.40 1.07
C THR A 323 1.08 22.72 0.80
N GLN A 324 2.02 22.10 1.54
CA GLN A 324 3.44 22.40 1.48
C GLN A 324 4.25 21.12 1.24
N PRO A 325 5.20 21.12 0.29
CA PRO A 325 6.06 19.96 0.03
C PRO A 325 6.85 19.50 1.27
N SER A 326 7.29 20.42 2.13
CA SER A 326 8.05 20.10 3.35
C SER A 326 7.29 19.26 4.38
N THR A 327 5.95 19.26 4.31
CA THR A 327 5.08 18.53 5.25
C THR A 327 4.13 17.60 4.50
N ASN A 328 4.66 16.87 3.52
CA ASN A 328 3.91 15.93 2.69
C ASN A 328 3.92 14.48 3.19
N LEU A 329 4.59 14.18 4.30
CA LEU A 329 4.50 12.90 4.98
C LEU A 329 3.19 12.81 5.79
N ILE A 330 2.42 11.75 5.57
CA ILE A 330 1.10 11.56 6.15
C ILE A 330 1.07 10.26 6.93
N SER A 331 0.56 10.30 8.16
CA SER A 331 0.31 9.10 8.96
C SER A 331 -0.97 8.43 8.49
N LEU A 332 -0.92 7.11 8.27
CA LEU A 332 -2.10 6.28 8.02
C LEU A 332 -2.42 5.48 9.29
N ALA A 333 -3.67 5.56 9.72
CA ALA A 333 -4.20 4.74 10.80
C ALA A 333 -5.51 4.09 10.37
N SER A 334 -5.82 2.91 10.91
CA SER A 334 -7.06 2.21 10.60
C SER A 334 -7.62 1.40 11.75
N SER A 335 -8.95 1.30 11.76
CA SER A 335 -9.72 0.41 12.61
C SER A 335 -10.56 -0.54 11.78
N PHE A 336 -10.62 -1.81 12.21
CA PHE A 336 -11.32 -2.88 11.51
C PHE A 336 -12.41 -3.46 12.41
N GLY A 337 -13.65 -3.46 11.95
CA GLY A 337 -14.65 -4.31 12.57
C GLY A 337 -16.10 -4.07 12.22
N SER A 338 -16.95 -4.99 12.69
CA SER A 338 -18.40 -5.00 12.44
C SER A 338 -19.23 -4.43 13.59
N ASP A 339 -18.59 -4.01 14.70
CA ASP A 339 -19.27 -3.50 15.90
C ASP A 339 -18.59 -2.24 16.44
N PHE A 340 -18.51 -1.22 15.59
CA PHE A 340 -18.07 0.12 16.00
C PHE A 340 -18.94 0.67 17.14
N GLN A 341 -20.21 0.25 17.21
CA GLN A 341 -21.10 0.72 18.25
C GLN A 341 -20.63 0.33 19.65
N ASN A 342 -20.44 -0.96 19.92
CA ASN A 342 -20.10 -1.41 21.27
C ASN A 342 -18.59 -1.29 21.57
N LYS A 343 -17.74 -1.45 20.56
CA LYS A 343 -16.28 -1.48 20.78
C LYS A 343 -15.61 -0.12 20.62
N PHE A 344 -16.07 0.68 19.66
CA PHE A 344 -15.53 2.02 19.41
C PHE A 344 -16.24 3.08 20.27
N GLY A 345 -17.53 2.87 20.58
CA GLY A 345 -18.31 3.77 21.43
C GLY A 345 -19.13 4.81 20.67
N PHE A 346 -19.36 4.61 19.37
CA PHE A 346 -20.36 5.37 18.63
C PHE A 346 -21.76 4.82 18.94
N GLY A 347 -22.69 5.63 19.42
CA GLY A 347 -24.03 5.11 19.69
C GLY A 347 -25.08 6.19 19.83
N PHE A 348 -26.26 5.80 20.31
CA PHE A 348 -27.32 6.71 20.67
C PHE A 348 -27.87 6.34 22.05
N GLU A 349 -28.14 7.35 22.86
CA GLU A 349 -28.81 7.16 24.13
C GLU A 349 -30.29 6.80 23.89
N LYS A 350 -30.72 5.63 24.38
CA LYS A 350 -32.05 5.04 24.08
C LYS A 350 -33.26 5.92 24.44
N ARG A 351 -33.11 6.89 25.34
CA ARG A 351 -34.22 7.72 25.84
C ARG A 351 -34.34 9.05 25.13
N THR A 352 -33.22 9.68 24.82
CA THR A 352 -33.12 11.01 24.23
C THR A 352 -32.89 10.95 22.72
N ASN A 353 -32.43 9.80 22.22
CA ASN A 353 -31.93 9.61 20.86
C ASN A 353 -30.78 10.57 20.52
N GLU A 354 -30.01 11.00 21.52
CA GLU A 354 -28.82 11.81 21.34
C GLU A 354 -27.60 10.93 21.04
N PRO A 355 -26.68 11.40 20.17
CA PRO A 355 -25.49 10.64 19.84
C PRO A 355 -24.54 10.55 21.04
N VAL A 356 -24.04 9.35 21.29
CA VAL A 356 -23.00 9.04 22.26
C VAL A 356 -21.69 8.85 21.49
N PHE A 357 -20.63 9.49 21.98
CA PHE A 357 -19.33 9.48 21.33
C PHE A 357 -18.27 8.75 22.15
N PRO A 358 -17.22 8.23 21.48
CA PRO A 358 -16.03 7.73 22.16
C PRO A 358 -15.43 8.78 23.12
N SER A 359 -14.86 8.31 24.24
CA SER A 359 -14.18 9.19 25.20
C SER A 359 -12.89 9.78 24.63
N HIS A 360 -12.14 8.98 23.89
CA HIS A 360 -10.85 9.32 23.29
C HIS A 360 -11.00 10.13 22.00
N THR A 361 -9.94 10.87 21.63
CA THR A 361 -9.78 11.37 20.26
C THR A 361 -9.66 10.18 19.29
N LEU A 362 -9.84 10.42 17.99
CA LEU A 362 -9.72 9.35 17.00
C LEU A 362 -8.30 8.76 17.04
N SER A 363 -7.27 9.60 17.04
CA SER A 363 -5.87 9.16 17.06
C SER A 363 -5.46 8.43 18.35
N GLU A 364 -6.10 8.70 19.49
CA GLU A 364 -5.82 7.98 20.75
C GLU A 364 -6.68 6.72 20.95
N HIS A 365 -7.66 6.49 20.08
CA HIS A 365 -8.63 5.42 20.30
C HIS A 365 -7.92 4.04 20.31
N PRO A 366 -8.16 3.17 21.31
CA PRO A 366 -7.42 1.91 21.45
C PRO A 366 -7.54 0.94 20.26
N LEU A 367 -8.64 1.05 19.52
CA LEU A 367 -8.90 0.28 18.29
C LEU A 367 -8.33 0.95 17.04
N MET A 368 -7.63 2.08 17.12
CA MET A 368 -6.88 2.60 15.98
C MET A 368 -5.49 1.96 15.98
N SER A 369 -5.13 1.37 14.84
CA SER A 369 -3.78 0.91 14.55
C SER A 369 -3.10 1.95 13.68
N HIS A 370 -2.05 2.57 14.22
CA HIS A 370 -1.22 3.54 13.50
C HIS A 370 -0.11 2.81 12.77
N PHE A 371 0.00 3.04 11.47
CA PHE A 371 0.93 2.31 10.62
C PHE A 371 2.24 3.03 10.42
N ILE A 372 2.83 3.55 11.49
CA ILE A 372 4.11 4.26 11.41
C ILE A 372 5.00 3.89 12.59
N PRO A 373 6.33 3.68 12.38
CA PRO A 373 7.21 3.28 13.46
C PRO A 373 7.27 4.36 14.55
N GLY A 374 7.15 3.95 15.81
CA GLY A 374 7.29 4.88 16.93
C GLY A 374 6.21 5.97 16.99
N PHE A 375 5.02 5.72 16.43
CA PHE A 375 3.89 6.65 16.55
C PHE A 375 3.65 7.01 18.02
N HIS A 376 3.60 8.30 18.31
CA HIS A 376 3.21 8.81 19.61
C HIS A 376 2.24 9.97 19.40
N TYR A 377 1.04 9.87 19.96
CA TYR A 377 0.08 10.97 19.90
C TYR A 377 0.61 12.17 20.69
N LEU A 378 0.67 13.34 20.04
CA LEU A 378 1.18 14.57 20.64
C LEU A 378 0.01 15.56 20.85
N PRO A 379 -0.75 15.45 21.96
CA PRO A 379 -1.98 16.22 22.18
C PRO A 379 -1.78 17.74 22.12
N LYS A 380 -0.57 18.22 22.39
CA LYS A 380 -0.26 19.66 22.41
C LYS A 380 -0.30 20.30 21.03
N TYR A 381 -0.03 19.55 19.96
CA TYR A 381 0.19 20.14 18.63
C TYR A 381 -0.94 19.89 17.63
N GLY A 382 -1.89 19.00 17.94
CA GLY A 382 -3.03 18.69 17.09
C GLY A 382 -2.67 18.27 15.66
N SER A 383 -3.66 18.04 14.82
CA SER A 383 -3.49 17.72 13.41
C SER A 383 -3.57 18.97 12.55
N TYR A 384 -2.71 19.09 11.54
CA TYR A 384 -2.78 20.17 10.56
C TYR A 384 -3.97 19.96 9.61
N SER A 385 -4.13 18.72 9.15
CA SER A 385 -5.22 18.30 8.28
C SER A 385 -5.47 16.81 8.47
N GLU A 386 -6.68 16.37 8.10
CA GLU A 386 -6.98 14.95 8.07
C GLU A 386 -8.07 14.58 7.05
N ASN A 387 -8.01 13.35 6.59
CA ASN A 387 -9.08 12.67 5.90
C ASN A 387 -9.53 11.48 6.74
N VAL A 388 -10.80 11.47 7.12
CA VAL A 388 -11.42 10.35 7.83
C VAL A 388 -12.34 9.62 6.85
N THR A 389 -11.99 8.39 6.50
CA THR A 389 -12.80 7.58 5.57
C THR A 389 -13.43 6.41 6.28
N ILE A 390 -14.73 6.25 6.08
CA ILE A 390 -15.56 5.17 6.61
C ILE A 390 -16.05 4.34 5.45
N ARG A 391 -15.87 3.03 5.54
CA ARG A 391 -16.41 2.06 4.61
C ARG A 391 -17.28 1.05 5.36
N GLY A 392 -18.49 0.82 4.89
CA GLY A 392 -19.51 -0.01 5.54
C GLY A 392 -20.29 0.72 6.63
N ASP A 393 -21.08 -0.04 7.38
CA ASP A 393 -21.97 0.51 8.42
C ASP A 393 -21.23 0.69 9.74
N LEU A 394 -21.18 1.93 10.27
CA LEU A 394 -20.69 2.18 11.64
C LEU A 394 -21.71 1.76 12.70
N TYR A 395 -23.00 1.72 12.37
CA TYR A 395 -24.09 1.52 13.33
C TYR A 395 -25.25 0.75 12.69
N SER A 396 -25.74 -0.30 13.36
CA SER A 396 -26.90 -1.08 12.90
C SER A 396 -28.20 -0.31 13.16
N GLY A 397 -28.86 0.17 12.10
CA GLY A 397 -30.19 0.80 12.19
C GLY A 397 -30.25 2.29 11.80
N GLU A 398 -29.11 2.94 11.58
CA GLU A 398 -29.02 4.24 10.92
C GLU A 398 -28.21 4.06 9.64
N SER A 399 -28.91 3.87 8.52
CA SER A 399 -28.33 3.94 7.18
C SER A 399 -28.57 5.33 6.60
N GLY A 400 -27.55 5.89 5.95
CA GLY A 400 -27.66 7.18 5.29
C GLY A 400 -26.43 8.06 5.46
N TYR A 401 -25.96 8.55 4.32
CA TYR A 401 -24.77 9.39 4.19
C TYR A 401 -24.73 10.55 5.20
N ASP A 402 -25.77 11.39 5.20
CA ASP A 402 -25.82 12.65 5.96
C ASP A 402 -25.78 12.45 7.47
N LYS A 403 -26.44 11.39 7.96
CA LYS A 403 -26.53 11.09 9.39
C LYS A 403 -25.20 10.64 9.96
N VAL A 404 -24.57 9.67 9.29
CA VAL A 404 -23.25 9.17 9.68
C VAL A 404 -22.21 10.29 9.59
N TYR A 405 -22.24 11.07 8.51
CA TYR A 405 -21.38 12.25 8.35
C TYR A 405 -21.57 13.24 9.50
N SER A 406 -22.82 13.63 9.82
CA SER A 406 -23.12 14.58 10.88
C SER A 406 -22.65 14.09 12.25
N MET A 407 -22.89 12.81 12.57
CA MET A 407 -22.46 12.19 13.83
C MET A 407 -20.94 12.21 13.97
N VAL A 408 -20.22 11.74 12.94
CA VAL A 408 -18.75 11.68 12.95
C VAL A 408 -18.16 13.09 12.99
N ASN A 409 -18.74 14.03 12.25
CA ASN A 409 -18.30 15.43 12.26
C ASN A 409 -18.48 16.07 13.64
N GLN A 410 -19.59 15.80 14.33
CA GLN A 410 -19.82 16.28 15.69
C GLN A 410 -18.83 15.67 16.69
N TYR A 411 -18.59 14.35 16.60
CA TYR A 411 -17.57 13.69 17.40
C TYR A 411 -16.20 14.34 17.22
N LEU A 412 -15.70 14.41 15.99
CA LEU A 412 -14.37 14.90 15.70
C LEU A 412 -14.21 16.38 16.10
N SER A 413 -15.23 17.21 15.87
CA SER A 413 -15.22 18.62 16.24
C SER A 413 -15.26 18.85 17.76
N SER A 414 -15.84 17.91 18.52
CA SER A 414 -15.89 18.00 19.99
C SER A 414 -14.57 17.64 20.67
N LYS A 415 -13.69 16.89 19.99
CA LYS A 415 -12.47 16.32 20.57
C LYS A 415 -11.22 17.10 20.21
N GLU A 416 -11.10 17.51 18.95
CA GLU A 416 -9.89 18.15 18.44
C GLU A 416 -10.21 19.11 17.30
N ARG A 417 -9.62 20.30 17.37
CA ARG A 417 -9.71 21.28 16.30
C ARG A 417 -8.65 20.97 15.24
N VAL A 418 -9.11 20.57 14.07
CA VAL A 418 -8.28 20.37 12.87
C VAL A 418 -8.68 21.42 11.84
N LEU A 419 -7.70 22.10 11.25
CA LEU A 419 -7.97 23.22 10.33
C LEU A 419 -8.66 22.76 9.05
N ASN A 420 -8.20 21.64 8.49
CA ASN A 420 -8.71 21.09 7.25
C ASN A 420 -9.09 19.62 7.43
N ARG A 421 -10.39 19.32 7.48
CA ARG A 421 -10.91 17.96 7.65
C ARG A 421 -11.88 17.64 6.52
N LYS A 422 -11.69 16.49 5.87
CA LYS A 422 -12.76 15.87 5.08
C LYS A 422 -13.15 14.53 5.69
N ILE A 423 -14.44 14.22 5.58
CA ILE A 423 -15.01 12.95 6.01
C ILE A 423 -15.63 12.31 4.78
N TYR A 424 -15.17 11.10 4.47
CA TYR A 424 -15.70 10.29 3.40
C TYR A 424 -16.49 9.12 4.01
N ASN A 425 -17.74 8.95 3.61
CA ASN A 425 -18.60 7.88 4.09
C ASN A 425 -19.11 7.06 2.91
N ILE A 426 -18.70 5.80 2.88
CA ILE A 426 -19.01 4.84 1.84
C ILE A 426 -19.85 3.74 2.48
N SER A 427 -21.14 3.70 2.18
CA SER A 427 -22.06 2.65 2.64
C SER A 427 -21.75 1.28 2.03
N GLN A 428 -21.05 1.22 0.89
CA GLN A 428 -20.61 -0.08 0.32
C GLN A 428 -19.74 -0.85 1.33
N PRO A 429 -20.15 -2.06 1.77
CA PRO A 429 -19.42 -2.81 2.79
C PRO A 429 -18.06 -3.30 2.27
N PHE A 430 -17.13 -3.56 3.19
CA PHE A 430 -15.91 -4.30 2.88
C PHE A 430 -16.21 -5.79 2.99
N GLU A 431 -16.31 -6.45 1.84
CA GLU A 431 -16.56 -7.90 1.77
C GLU A 431 -15.39 -8.62 1.13
N MET A 432 -14.91 -9.69 1.75
CA MET A 432 -13.92 -10.62 1.17
C MET A 432 -14.30 -12.07 1.45
N LYS A 433 -13.87 -12.99 0.59
CA LYS A 433 -14.10 -14.43 0.75
C LYS A 433 -13.36 -14.95 1.98
N LYS A 434 -14.09 -15.50 2.96
CA LYS A 434 -13.57 -15.88 4.28
C LYS A 434 -12.41 -16.88 4.24
N ASN A 435 -12.40 -17.75 3.23
CA ASN A 435 -11.41 -18.82 3.05
C ASN A 435 -10.22 -18.42 2.15
N GLN A 436 -10.20 -17.20 1.62
CA GLN A 436 -9.17 -16.73 0.66
C GLN A 436 -8.58 -15.37 1.06
N PHE A 437 -8.95 -14.85 2.23
CA PHE A 437 -8.48 -13.58 2.76
C PHE A 437 -8.23 -13.71 4.27
N PRO A 438 -7.17 -13.10 4.83
CA PRO A 438 -6.92 -13.13 6.27
C PRO A 438 -8.06 -12.52 7.08
N GLN A 439 -8.52 -13.24 8.10
CA GLN A 439 -9.60 -12.75 8.96
C GLN A 439 -9.06 -11.77 10.00
N PHE A 440 -9.50 -10.51 9.94
CA PHE A 440 -9.16 -9.51 10.96
C PHE A 440 -9.96 -9.70 12.24
N LEU A 441 -11.17 -10.25 12.16
CA LEU A 441 -11.99 -10.53 13.34
C LEU A 441 -12.44 -11.98 13.33
N ILE A 442 -12.40 -12.61 14.50
CA ILE A 442 -12.98 -13.94 14.72
C ILE A 442 -14.50 -13.76 14.83
N ASN A 443 -15.21 -13.97 13.72
CA ASN A 443 -16.68 -14.03 13.72
C ASN A 443 -17.13 -15.49 13.63
N ASN A 444 -17.92 -15.92 14.64
CA ASN A 444 -18.49 -17.27 14.73
C ASN A 444 -19.69 -17.50 13.78
N HIS A 445 -20.11 -16.48 13.02
CA HIS A 445 -21.23 -16.62 12.09
C HIS A 445 -20.82 -17.33 10.79
N SER A 446 -21.73 -18.14 10.28
CA SER A 446 -21.56 -19.12 9.18
C SER A 446 -21.61 -18.52 7.77
N ASN A 447 -21.50 -17.21 7.61
CA ASN A 447 -21.52 -16.60 6.27
C ASN A 447 -20.18 -16.84 5.57
N ASN A 448 -20.24 -17.15 4.27
CA ASN A 448 -19.07 -17.44 3.44
C ASN A 448 -18.19 -16.19 3.17
N ASN A 449 -18.73 -14.98 3.38
CA ASN A 449 -18.02 -13.72 3.24
C ASN A 449 -17.79 -13.07 4.61
N GLN A 450 -16.64 -12.43 4.77
CA GLN A 450 -16.35 -11.53 5.86
C GLN A 450 -16.84 -10.13 5.46
N SER A 451 -17.91 -9.64 6.10
CA SER A 451 -18.35 -8.25 5.99
C SER A 451 -17.85 -7.47 7.19
N ASN A 452 -16.98 -6.51 6.95
CA ASN A 452 -16.45 -5.62 7.97
C ASN A 452 -16.70 -4.16 7.59
N SER A 453 -16.78 -3.30 8.59
CA SER A 453 -16.62 -1.88 8.39
C SER A 453 -15.16 -1.51 8.65
N ILE A 454 -14.64 -0.54 7.91
CA ILE A 454 -13.27 -0.04 8.06
C ILE A 454 -13.34 1.46 8.25
N LEU A 455 -12.68 1.95 9.29
CA LEU A 455 -12.48 3.36 9.55
C LEU A 455 -11.00 3.65 9.35
N THR A 456 -10.66 4.63 8.51
CA THR A 456 -9.28 5.06 8.28
C THR A 456 -9.11 6.53 8.55
N GLN A 457 -7.91 6.91 8.97
CA GLN A 457 -7.51 8.30 9.20
C GLN A 457 -6.17 8.50 8.50
N LEU A 458 -6.15 9.38 7.50
CA LEU A 458 -4.92 9.96 6.95
C LEU A 458 -4.72 11.31 7.62
N GLN A 459 -3.59 11.49 8.30
CA GLN A 459 -3.37 12.65 9.16
C GLN A 459 -2.03 13.31 8.85
N ASN A 460 -2.07 14.60 8.53
CA ASN A 460 -0.87 15.44 8.54
C ASN A 460 -0.68 15.95 9.98
N THR A 461 0.30 15.40 10.68
CA THR A 461 0.43 15.62 12.13
C THR A 461 1.88 15.64 12.59
N PRO A 462 2.20 16.48 13.58
CA PRO A 462 3.44 16.43 14.37
C PRO A 462 3.76 15.07 14.97
N SER A 463 2.77 14.17 15.12
CA SER A 463 2.99 12.80 15.60
C SER A 463 3.88 11.94 14.70
N ILE A 464 4.24 12.39 13.50
CA ILE A 464 5.29 11.77 12.66
C ILE A 464 6.71 12.12 13.12
N HIS A 465 6.89 13.22 13.87
CA HIS A 465 8.20 13.70 14.29
C HIS A 465 9.04 12.66 15.05
N PRO A 466 8.48 11.86 16.01
CA PRO A 466 9.27 10.83 16.69
C PRO A 466 9.91 9.82 15.74
N TYR A 467 9.20 9.41 14.68
CA TYR A 467 9.74 8.53 13.65
C TYR A 467 10.93 9.18 12.94
N LEU A 468 10.75 10.41 12.45
CA LEU A 468 11.78 11.14 11.72
C LEU A 468 13.01 11.44 12.58
N ASN A 469 12.80 11.85 13.82
CA ASN A 469 13.87 12.13 14.77
C ASN A 469 14.67 10.87 15.13
N ASN A 470 13.99 9.74 15.33
CA ASN A 470 14.66 8.46 15.59
C ASN A 470 15.48 8.00 14.38
N LEU A 471 14.92 8.10 13.17
CA LEU A 471 15.63 7.77 11.93
C LEU A 471 16.84 8.67 11.73
N SER A 472 16.68 9.99 11.91
CA SER A 472 17.76 10.98 11.80
C SER A 472 18.88 10.75 12.81
N THR A 473 18.53 10.39 14.04
CA THR A 473 19.50 10.08 15.10
C THR A 473 20.30 8.82 14.77
N SER A 474 19.61 7.76 14.34
CA SER A 474 20.25 6.51 13.89
C SER A 474 21.15 6.74 12.69
N PHE A 475 20.69 7.55 11.72
CA PHE A 475 21.46 7.90 10.53
C PHE A 475 22.71 8.70 10.90
N LYS A 476 22.59 9.72 11.75
CA LYS A 476 23.74 10.48 12.28
C LYS A 476 24.76 9.59 13.00
N SER A 477 24.29 8.65 13.82
CA SER A 477 25.18 7.70 14.50
C SER A 477 25.92 6.80 13.50
N LEU A 478 25.28 6.44 12.39
CA LEU A 478 25.91 5.68 11.32
C LEU A 478 27.01 6.51 10.64
N LEU A 479 26.79 7.80 10.38
CA LEU A 479 27.77 8.71 9.76
C LEU A 479 29.03 8.93 10.59
N GLN A 480 28.89 8.96 11.92
CA GLN A 480 30.02 9.16 12.83
C GLN A 480 30.97 7.96 12.87
N ASP A 481 30.50 6.78 12.51
CA ASP A 481 31.29 5.55 12.52
C ASP A 481 31.77 5.19 11.11
N LYS A 482 32.85 5.85 10.68
CA LYS A 482 33.48 5.67 9.35
C LYS A 482 33.84 4.22 9.01
N SER A 483 33.98 3.34 10.01
CA SER A 483 34.26 1.93 9.78
C SER A 483 33.06 1.17 9.18
N LYS A 484 31.85 1.74 9.26
CA LYS A 484 30.58 1.14 8.83
C LYS A 484 30.08 1.61 7.46
N LEU A 485 30.80 2.51 6.79
CA LEU A 485 30.37 3.22 5.57
C LEU A 485 31.24 2.91 4.34
N THR A 486 31.79 1.70 4.23
CA THR A 486 32.80 1.35 3.20
C THR A 486 32.35 1.55 1.74
N ARG A 487 31.08 1.82 1.47
CA ARG A 487 30.50 2.02 0.13
C ARG A 487 30.01 3.44 -0.18
N LEU A 488 30.04 4.39 0.77
CA LEU A 488 29.30 5.66 0.62
C LEU A 488 30.22 6.88 0.54
N SER A 489 29.98 7.80 -0.40
CA SER A 489 30.73 9.05 -0.56
C SER A 489 30.33 10.07 0.53
N ASN A 490 31.26 10.52 1.37
CA ASN A 490 30.94 11.28 2.59
C ASN A 490 30.14 12.58 2.36
N ASP A 491 30.43 13.36 1.32
CA ASP A 491 29.90 14.72 1.16
C ASP A 491 28.38 14.74 0.90
N THR A 492 27.88 13.82 0.07
CA THR A 492 26.45 13.70 -0.27
C THR A 492 25.60 13.23 0.92
N ILE A 493 26.21 12.59 1.92
CA ILE A 493 25.49 11.99 3.04
C ILE A 493 25.26 13.01 4.17
N GLU A 494 26.18 13.95 4.37
CA GLU A 494 25.99 15.04 5.34
C GLU A 494 24.81 15.94 4.91
N GLU A 495 24.73 16.31 3.62
CA GLU A 495 23.60 17.05 3.04
C GLU A 495 22.26 16.29 3.20
N SER A 496 22.31 14.96 3.04
CA SER A 496 21.13 14.10 3.22
C SER A 496 20.64 14.09 4.66
N LEU A 497 21.55 14.06 5.64
CA LEU A 497 21.21 14.15 7.06
C LEU A 497 20.59 15.52 7.41
N GLU A 498 21.18 16.61 6.92
CA GLU A 498 20.63 17.96 7.14
C GLU A 498 19.22 18.08 6.56
N SER A 499 19.01 17.55 5.36
CA SER A 499 17.69 17.54 4.72
C SER A 499 16.66 16.74 5.54
N LEU A 500 17.06 15.58 6.08
CA LEU A 500 16.18 14.75 6.90
C LEU A 500 15.81 15.43 8.23
N LEU A 501 16.77 16.09 8.88
CA LEU A 501 16.54 16.89 10.09
C LEU A 501 15.61 18.06 9.81
N HIS A 502 15.81 18.77 8.69
CA HIS A 502 14.93 19.86 8.27
C HIS A 502 13.48 19.37 8.05
N ILE A 503 13.28 18.19 7.43
CA ILE A 503 11.95 17.59 7.31
C ILE A 503 11.37 17.36 8.71
N ALA A 504 12.12 16.77 9.64
CA ALA A 504 11.66 16.53 11.00
C ALA A 504 11.21 17.84 11.69
N ASP A 505 12.06 18.87 11.70
CA ASP A 505 11.79 20.14 12.36
C ASP A 505 10.56 20.86 11.78
N SER A 506 10.32 20.75 10.47
CA SER A 506 9.16 21.37 9.81
C SER A 506 7.80 20.89 10.35
N TYR A 507 7.74 19.71 10.98
CA TYR A 507 6.54 19.16 11.64
C TYR A 507 6.33 19.64 13.07
N LEU A 508 7.25 20.44 13.64
CA LEU A 508 7.09 21.06 14.96
C LEU A 508 6.88 22.57 14.87
N GLU A 509 7.24 23.20 13.74
CA GLU A 509 7.19 24.66 13.55
C GLU A 509 5.83 25.18 13.08
N LYS A 510 4.99 24.33 12.49
CA LYS A 510 3.59 24.64 12.11
C LYS A 510 2.66 24.51 13.30
#